data_AF-A0A7D5PA39-F1
#
_entry.id   AF-A0A7D5PA39-F1
#
_cell.length_a   1.000
_cell.length_b   1.000
_cell.length_c   1.000
_cell.angle_alpha   90.00
_cell.angle_beta   90.00
_cell.angle_gamma   90.00
#
_symmetry.space_group_name_H-M   'P 1'
#
loop_
_entity.id
_entity.type
_entity.pdbx_description
1 polymer ?
#
loop_
_entity_poly.entity_id
_entity_poly.type
_entity_poly.pdbx_seq_one_letter_code
_entity_poly.pdbx_strand_id
1 'polypeptide(L)'
;MSEDDQPDVRPEDALQVAQRALAKVGDLEDLVEDQQDEIDDLQSELTAVSLRVSEFDDGREYDQLTRDDKVGKVREYGFRRADEGHGLTKLDYKDIKWSVFEGEPSPAHCYTLMELAASARGFEHRDPADGNEHLAVNATEAKRGPAFYSAKKDAAEEGRSG
;
A
#
# COMPACT_ATOMS: atom_id res chain seq x y z
N MET A 1 17.53 -37.48 -48.39
CA MET A 1 16.90 -36.68 -47.32
C MET A 1 16.12 -35.62 -48.06
N SER A 2 14.80 -35.78 -48.15
CA SER A 2 13.95 -34.98 -49.03
C SER A 2 13.65 -33.64 -48.37
N GLU A 3 13.83 -32.54 -49.12
CA GLU A 3 13.60 -31.15 -48.68
C GLU A 3 12.12 -30.71 -48.78
N ASP A 4 11.19 -31.62 -49.12
CA ASP A 4 9.77 -31.34 -49.35
C ASP A 4 8.86 -31.80 -48.19
N ASP A 5 9.11 -31.35 -46.97
CA ASP A 5 8.19 -31.57 -45.83
C ASP A 5 7.85 -30.24 -45.13
N GLN A 6 7.77 -29.15 -45.90
CA GLN A 6 7.21 -27.90 -45.43
C GLN A 6 5.71 -27.90 -45.70
N PRO A 7 4.86 -27.68 -44.68
CA PRO A 7 3.41 -27.63 -44.89
C PRO A 7 3.07 -26.51 -45.89
N ASP A 8 2.27 -26.83 -46.91
CA ASP A 8 1.74 -25.86 -47.88
C ASP A 8 0.68 -25.00 -47.19
N VAL A 9 1.14 -23.96 -46.47
CA VAL A 9 0.26 -23.02 -45.77
C VAL A 9 -0.15 -21.93 -46.75
N ARG A 10 -1.44 -21.89 -47.07
CA ARG A 10 -1.95 -20.82 -47.93
C ARG A 10 -1.88 -19.49 -47.19
N PRO A 11 -1.61 -18.37 -47.88
CA PRO A 11 -1.52 -17.04 -47.25
C PRO A 11 -2.75 -16.68 -46.40
N GLU A 12 -3.94 -17.16 -46.78
CA GLU A 12 -5.19 -16.94 -46.04
C GLU A 12 -5.20 -17.67 -44.70
N ASP A 13 -4.67 -18.90 -44.65
CA ASP A 13 -4.58 -19.70 -43.43
C ASP A 13 -3.55 -19.08 -42.47
N ALA A 14 -2.43 -18.58 -42.99
CA ALA A 14 -1.43 -17.84 -42.21
C ALA A 14 -1.99 -16.52 -41.64
N LEU A 15 -2.78 -15.79 -42.44
CA LEU A 15 -3.44 -14.56 -41.99
C LEU A 15 -4.48 -14.84 -40.90
N GLN A 16 -5.27 -15.91 -41.02
CA GLN A 16 -6.25 -16.28 -40.02
C GLN A 16 -5.58 -16.67 -38.69
N VAL A 17 -4.47 -17.41 -38.74
CA VAL A 17 -3.66 -17.73 -37.56
C VAL A 17 -3.09 -16.46 -36.94
N ALA A 18 -2.55 -15.54 -37.74
CA ALA A 18 -2.01 -14.27 -37.26
C ALA A 18 -3.08 -13.40 -36.59
N GLN A 19 -4.29 -13.32 -37.18
CA GLN A 19 -5.42 -12.58 -36.59
C GLN A 19 -5.86 -13.19 -35.27
N ARG A 20 -5.94 -14.52 -35.18
CA ARG A 20 -6.28 -15.22 -33.94
C ARG A 20 -5.20 -15.05 -32.88
N ALA A 21 -3.92 -15.05 -33.27
CA ALA A 21 -2.82 -14.80 -32.38
C ALA A 21 -2.86 -13.37 -31.83
N LEU A 22 -3.12 -12.37 -32.69
CA LEU A 22 -3.26 -10.98 -32.29
C LEU A 22 -4.43 -10.76 -31.31
N ALA A 23 -5.59 -11.36 -31.60
CA ALA A 23 -6.74 -11.31 -30.69
C ALA A 23 -6.38 -11.89 -29.32
N LYS A 24 -5.72 -13.04 -29.29
CA LYS A 24 -5.28 -13.68 -28.04
C LYS A 24 -4.22 -12.87 -27.30
N VAL A 25 -3.36 -12.13 -28.01
CA VAL A 25 -2.40 -11.21 -27.37
C VAL A 25 -3.15 -10.07 -26.71
N GLY A 26 -4.13 -9.47 -27.37
CA GLY A 26 -4.99 -8.45 -26.76
C GLY A 26 -5.69 -8.97 -25.50
N ASP A 27 -6.31 -10.16 -25.55
CA ASP A 27 -6.96 -10.76 -24.38
C ASP A 27 -5.97 -11.01 -23.22
N LEU A 28 -4.70 -11.31 -23.52
CA LEU A 28 -3.66 -11.52 -22.51
C LEU A 28 -3.12 -10.19 -21.96
N GLU A 29 -3.03 -9.15 -22.79
CA GLU A 29 -2.66 -7.80 -22.36
C GLU A 29 -3.70 -7.27 -21.37
N ASP A 30 -4.99 -7.38 -21.71
CA ASP A 30 -6.09 -6.99 -20.83
C ASP A 30 -6.05 -7.75 -19.49
N LEU A 31 -5.85 -9.08 -19.52
CA LEU A 31 -5.75 -9.89 -18.30
C LEU A 31 -4.53 -9.51 -17.45
N VAL A 32 -3.40 -9.15 -18.08
CA VAL A 32 -2.21 -8.73 -17.36
C VAL A 32 -2.42 -7.37 -16.70
N GLU A 33 -3.12 -6.45 -17.37
CA GLU A 33 -3.51 -5.17 -16.78
C GLU A 33 -4.46 -5.38 -15.58
N ASP A 34 -5.52 -6.16 -15.75
CA ASP A 34 -6.47 -6.49 -14.65
C ASP A 34 -5.76 -7.10 -13.43
N GLN A 35 -4.82 -8.02 -13.66
CA GLN A 35 -4.05 -8.64 -12.58
C GLN A 35 -3.08 -7.68 -11.90
N GLN A 36 -2.51 -6.74 -12.64
CA GLN A 36 -1.62 -5.72 -12.06
C GLN A 36 -2.41 -4.77 -11.16
N ASP A 37 -3.60 -4.38 -11.58
CA ASP A 37 -4.51 -3.55 -10.78
C ASP A 37 -4.95 -4.29 -9.51
N GLU A 38 -5.36 -5.56 -9.60
CA GLU A 38 -5.73 -6.36 -8.42
C GLU A 38 -4.54 -6.53 -7.45
N ILE A 39 -3.33 -6.73 -7.97
CA ILE A 39 -2.12 -6.81 -7.13
C ILE A 39 -1.86 -5.50 -6.39
N ASP A 40 -2.01 -4.34 -7.05
CA ASP A 40 -1.82 -3.05 -6.40
C ASP A 40 -2.88 -2.80 -5.32
N ASP A 41 -4.14 -3.08 -5.60
CA ASP A 41 -5.26 -2.99 -4.64
C ASP A 41 -5.02 -3.86 -3.40
N LEU A 42 -4.61 -5.12 -3.60
CA LEU A 42 -4.30 -6.03 -2.51
C LEU A 42 -3.08 -5.57 -1.70
N GLN A 43 -2.05 -5.03 -2.36
CA GLN A 43 -0.88 -4.46 -1.67
C GLN A 43 -1.26 -3.23 -0.85
N SER A 44 -2.14 -2.37 -1.36
CA SER A 44 -2.67 -1.22 -0.64
C SER A 44 -3.43 -1.66 0.61
N GLU A 45 -4.37 -2.59 0.49
CA GLU A 45 -5.16 -3.04 1.64
C GLU A 45 -4.29 -3.77 2.68
N LEU A 46 -3.38 -4.64 2.23
CA LEU A 46 -2.42 -5.31 3.12
C LEU A 46 -1.56 -4.29 3.88
N THR A 47 -1.13 -3.22 3.21
CA THR A 47 -0.33 -2.16 3.82
C THR A 47 -1.14 -1.37 4.84
N ALA A 48 -2.37 -0.96 4.49
CA ALA A 48 -3.27 -0.24 5.39
C ALA A 48 -3.53 -1.04 6.67
N VAL A 49 -3.88 -2.33 6.53
CA VAL A 49 -4.11 -3.24 7.67
C VAL A 49 -2.84 -3.45 8.49
N SER A 50 -1.69 -3.66 7.85
CA SER A 50 -0.41 -3.86 8.56
C SER A 50 0.02 -2.64 9.37
N LEU A 51 -0.27 -1.43 8.88
CA LEU A 51 0.05 -0.17 9.56
C LEU A 51 -0.82 0.08 10.79
N ARG A 52 -2.00 -0.52 10.86
CA ARG A 52 -2.93 -0.41 11.99
C ARG A 52 -2.40 -1.10 13.25
N VAL A 53 -1.45 -2.05 13.13
CA VAL A 53 -0.70 -2.75 14.21
C VAL A 53 -1.55 -3.50 15.26
N SER A 54 -2.88 -3.36 15.31
CA SER A 54 -3.75 -4.11 16.21
C SER A 54 -4.88 -4.87 15.50
N GLU A 55 -5.10 -6.10 15.94
CA GLU A 55 -6.21 -6.97 15.55
C GLU A 55 -7.52 -6.48 16.19
N PHE A 56 -8.06 -5.29 15.88
CA PHE A 56 -9.29 -4.86 16.58
C PHE A 56 -10.34 -4.10 15.77
N ASP A 57 -11.57 -4.43 16.19
CA ASP A 57 -12.89 -3.94 15.82
C ASP A 57 -12.95 -2.40 15.75
N ASP A 58 -13.41 -1.88 14.61
CA ASP A 58 -13.41 -0.45 14.25
C ASP A 58 -14.41 0.39 15.08
N GLY A 59 -15.20 -0.24 15.96
CA GLY A 59 -16.25 0.40 16.75
C GLY A 59 -15.85 0.97 18.13
N ARG A 60 -14.57 0.92 18.52
CA ARG A 60 -14.12 1.44 19.84
C ARG A 60 -14.06 2.97 19.86
N GLU A 61 -14.59 3.57 20.93
CA GLU A 61 -14.50 5.01 21.17
C GLU A 61 -13.05 5.45 21.46
N TYR A 62 -12.73 6.73 21.22
CA TYR A 62 -11.37 7.28 21.34
C TYR A 62 -10.70 7.01 22.70
N ASP A 63 -11.46 7.06 23.80
CA ASP A 63 -10.96 6.83 25.16
C ASP A 63 -10.64 5.35 25.44
N GLN A 64 -11.20 4.44 24.65
CA GLN A 64 -10.95 2.99 24.74
C GLN A 64 -9.76 2.55 23.89
N LEU A 65 -9.26 3.42 23.00
CA LEU A 65 -8.11 3.14 22.17
C LEU A 65 -6.83 3.22 23.00
N THR A 66 -6.00 2.19 22.87
CA THR A 66 -4.63 2.25 23.38
C THR A 66 -3.82 3.27 22.59
N ARG A 67 -2.63 3.62 23.10
CA ARG A 67 -1.72 4.51 22.36
C ARG A 67 -1.36 3.94 20.98
N ASP A 68 -1.10 2.63 20.92
CA ASP A 68 -0.71 1.97 19.67
C ASP A 68 -1.88 1.93 18.68
N ASP A 69 -3.12 1.73 19.16
CA ASP A 69 -4.33 1.83 18.32
C ASP A 69 -4.44 3.22 17.68
N LYS A 70 -4.21 4.29 18.45
CA LYS A 70 -4.25 5.67 17.96
C LYS A 70 -3.16 5.91 16.91
N VAL A 71 -1.95 5.43 17.17
CA VAL A 71 -0.84 5.53 16.20
C VAL A 71 -1.16 4.76 14.92
N GLY A 72 -1.74 3.57 15.04
CA GLY A 72 -2.18 2.74 13.93
C GLY A 72 -3.21 3.44 13.04
N LYS A 73 -4.25 4.03 13.65
CA LYS A 73 -5.27 4.81 12.93
C LYS A 73 -4.69 6.02 12.19
N VAL A 74 -3.74 6.75 12.80
CA VAL A 74 -3.04 7.86 12.13
C VAL A 74 -2.24 7.37 10.92
N ARG A 75 -1.51 6.25 11.06
CA ARG A 75 -0.73 5.69 9.96
C ARG A 75 -1.60 5.22 8.80
N GLU A 76 -2.65 4.49 9.11
CA GLU A 76 -3.59 3.99 8.12
C GLU A 76 -4.26 5.13 7.37
N TYR A 77 -4.81 6.13 8.07
CA TYR A 77 -5.43 7.28 7.43
C TYR A 77 -4.44 8.04 6.54
N GLY A 78 -3.21 8.27 7.04
CA GLY A 78 -2.16 8.92 6.27
C GLY A 78 -1.75 8.12 5.03
N PHE A 79 -1.68 6.80 5.15
CA PHE A 79 -1.38 5.91 4.03
C PHE A 79 -2.50 5.95 2.99
N ARG A 80 -3.76 5.70 3.38
CA ARG A 80 -4.90 5.72 2.45
C ARG A 80 -5.00 7.05 1.71
N ARG A 81 -4.88 8.16 2.44
CA ARG A 81 -4.90 9.49 1.82
C ARG A 81 -3.73 9.73 0.87
N ALA A 82 -2.55 9.17 1.12
CA ALA A 82 -1.41 9.26 0.20
C ALA A 82 -1.63 8.36 -1.02
N ASP A 83 -2.13 7.15 -0.82
CA ASP A 83 -2.32 6.11 -1.83
C ASP A 83 -3.44 6.47 -2.82
N GLU A 84 -4.59 6.94 -2.32
CA GLU A 84 -5.68 7.48 -3.14
C GLU A 84 -5.29 8.77 -3.90
N GLY A 85 -4.19 9.41 -3.49
CA GLY A 85 -3.68 10.64 -4.06
C GLY A 85 -2.57 10.41 -5.09
N HIS A 86 -1.45 11.10 -4.91
CA HIS A 86 -0.27 11.00 -5.79
C HIS A 86 0.90 10.28 -5.10
N GLY A 87 0.60 9.37 -4.18
CA GLY A 87 1.58 8.62 -3.37
C GLY A 87 2.20 9.40 -2.21
N LEU A 88 1.84 10.67 -2.03
CA LEU A 88 2.36 11.55 -0.98
C LEU A 88 1.22 12.33 -0.31
N THR A 89 1.29 12.47 1.01
CA THR A 89 0.41 13.41 1.73
C THR A 89 1.12 14.06 2.92
N LYS A 90 0.52 15.10 3.47
CA LYS A 90 0.92 15.76 4.71
C LYS A 90 -0.29 15.83 5.63
N LEU A 91 -0.12 15.42 6.88
CA LEU A 91 -1.14 15.54 7.90
C LEU A 91 -0.69 16.56 8.95
N ASP A 92 -1.46 17.63 9.11
CA ASP A 92 -1.28 18.56 10.22
C ASP A 92 -2.11 18.14 11.45
N TYR A 93 -2.04 18.92 12.53
CA TYR A 93 -2.74 18.57 13.77
C TYR A 93 -4.26 18.59 13.57
N LYS A 94 -4.78 19.40 12.63
CA LYS A 94 -6.21 19.47 12.33
C LYS A 94 -6.65 18.22 11.60
N ASP A 95 -5.85 17.72 10.66
CA ASP A 95 -6.13 16.46 9.99
C ASP A 95 -6.22 15.31 11.01
N ILE A 96 -5.25 15.21 11.93
CA ILE A 96 -5.31 14.19 12.99
C ILE A 96 -6.51 14.39 13.88
N LYS A 97 -6.73 15.63 14.34
CA LYS A 97 -7.79 15.91 15.28
C LYS A 97 -9.16 15.63 14.70
N TRP A 98 -9.48 16.17 13.54
CA TRP A 98 -10.84 16.18 13.00
C TRP A 98 -11.12 15.03 12.04
N SER A 99 -10.13 14.60 11.27
CA SER A 99 -10.34 13.55 10.26
C SER A 99 -10.04 12.15 10.79
N VAL A 100 -9.13 12.00 11.77
CA VAL A 100 -8.81 10.69 12.35
C VAL A 100 -9.60 10.41 13.63
N PHE A 101 -9.83 11.44 14.46
CA PHE A 101 -10.39 11.27 15.81
C PHE A 101 -11.55 12.22 16.14
N GLU A 102 -12.20 12.81 15.14
CA GLU A 102 -13.45 13.56 15.30
C GLU A 102 -13.45 14.71 16.33
N GLY A 103 -12.28 15.23 16.69
CA GLY A 103 -12.14 16.36 17.62
C GLY A 103 -11.65 16.00 19.02
N GLU A 104 -11.55 14.71 19.34
CA GLU A 104 -11.22 14.21 20.68
C GLU A 104 -9.82 14.58 21.20
N PRO A 105 -8.71 14.38 20.45
CA PRO A 105 -7.37 14.65 20.97
C PRO A 105 -7.10 16.15 21.17
N SER A 106 -6.32 16.45 22.20
CA SER A 106 -5.73 17.79 22.37
C SER A 106 -4.68 18.04 21.28
N PRO A 107 -4.38 19.32 20.94
CA PRO A 107 -3.35 19.64 19.94
C PRO A 107 -1.98 19.04 20.29
N ALA A 108 -1.56 19.14 21.55
CA ALA A 108 -0.29 18.55 22.02
C ALA A 108 -0.26 17.03 21.81
N HIS A 109 -1.38 16.34 22.04
CA HIS A 109 -1.46 14.91 21.82
C HIS A 109 -1.40 14.54 20.33
N CYS A 110 -1.95 15.39 19.44
CA CYS A 110 -1.84 15.18 17.99
C CYS A 110 -0.38 15.16 17.54
N TYR A 111 0.45 16.10 18.01
CA TYR A 111 1.88 16.13 17.71
C TYR A 111 2.62 14.91 18.26
N THR A 112 2.30 14.47 19.48
CA THR A 112 2.82 13.20 20.01
C THR A 112 2.47 12.01 19.11
N LEU A 113 1.24 11.96 18.59
CA LEU A 113 0.83 10.89 17.67
C LEU A 113 1.58 10.96 16.33
N MET A 114 1.87 12.15 15.80
CA MET A 114 2.71 12.30 14.61
C MET A 114 4.11 11.74 14.82
N GLU A 115 4.75 12.13 15.93
CA GLU A 115 6.09 11.67 16.28
C GLU A 115 6.16 10.15 16.42
N LEU A 116 5.18 9.54 17.10
CA LEU A 116 5.09 8.09 17.25
C LEU A 116 4.81 7.39 15.91
N ALA A 117 3.92 7.96 15.09
CA ALA A 117 3.60 7.43 13.77
C ALA A 117 4.83 7.37 12.85
N ALA A 118 5.71 8.38 12.93
CA ALA A 118 6.95 8.49 12.16
C ALA A 118 7.98 7.36 12.43
N SER A 119 7.77 6.50 13.43
CA SER A 119 8.60 5.30 13.59
C SER A 119 8.34 4.22 12.53
N ALA A 120 7.27 4.34 11.72
CA ALA A 120 7.01 3.45 10.59
C ALA A 120 7.70 3.92 9.31
N ARG A 121 8.07 2.96 8.45
CA ARG A 121 8.64 3.26 7.14
C ARG A 121 7.64 4.04 6.28
N GLY A 122 8.13 5.10 5.62
CA GLY A 122 7.29 5.98 4.79
C GLY A 122 6.60 7.09 5.58
N PHE A 123 6.82 7.21 6.89
CA PHE A 123 6.28 8.26 7.74
C PHE A 123 7.41 9.11 8.30
N GLU A 124 7.29 10.44 8.21
CA GLU A 124 8.31 11.36 8.70
C GLU A 124 7.66 12.56 9.38
N HIS A 125 8.01 12.80 10.64
CA HIS A 125 7.57 13.98 11.37
C HIS A 125 8.46 15.17 11.01
N ARG A 126 7.86 16.28 10.55
CA ARG A 126 8.57 17.45 10.06
C ARG A 126 8.08 18.72 10.75
N ASP A 127 9.04 19.48 11.26
CA ASP A 127 8.86 20.83 11.83
C ASP A 127 9.73 21.84 11.04
N PRO A 128 9.26 22.31 9.87
CA PRO A 128 10.01 23.24 9.04
C PRO A 128 10.00 24.67 9.63
N ALA A 129 11.07 25.42 9.38
CA ALA A 129 11.17 26.83 9.81
C ALA A 129 10.10 27.76 9.17
N ASP A 130 9.51 27.33 8.05
CA ASP A 130 8.39 27.99 7.38
C ASP A 130 7.30 26.94 7.07
N GLY A 131 6.08 27.19 7.53
CA GLY A 131 4.94 26.28 7.44
C GLY A 131 4.50 25.67 8.79
N ASN A 132 3.58 24.72 8.73
CA ASN A 132 3.07 24.01 9.92
C ASN A 132 3.84 22.69 10.13
N GLU A 133 4.06 22.34 11.39
CA GLU A 133 4.48 20.99 11.81
C GLU A 133 3.47 19.94 11.29
N HIS A 134 3.99 18.90 10.65
CA HIS A 134 3.18 17.90 9.96
C HIS A 134 3.85 16.53 9.91
N LEU A 135 3.03 15.51 9.73
CA LEU A 135 3.48 14.17 9.36
C LEU A 135 3.46 14.03 7.83
N ALA A 136 4.63 13.90 7.22
CA ALA A 136 4.76 13.56 5.81
C ALA A 136 4.65 12.05 5.61
N VAL A 137 3.83 11.62 4.65
CA VAL A 137 3.58 10.21 4.37
C VAL A 137 3.88 9.90 2.90
N ASN A 138 4.57 8.80 2.66
CA ASN A 138 4.91 8.26 1.35
C ASN A 138 4.38 6.83 1.21
N ALA A 139 3.35 6.66 0.38
CA ALA A 139 2.66 5.39 0.18
C ALA A 139 3.60 4.33 -0.43
N THR A 140 4.43 4.70 -1.41
CA THR A 140 5.40 3.78 -2.02
C THR A 140 6.39 3.22 -1.00
N GLU A 141 6.91 4.05 -0.10
CA GLU A 141 7.80 3.59 0.96
C GLU A 141 7.06 2.80 2.04
N ALA A 142 5.81 3.15 2.33
CA ALA A 142 4.96 2.41 3.26
C ALA A 142 4.63 0.99 2.74
N LYS A 143 4.28 0.84 1.46
CA LYS A 143 4.03 -0.46 0.78
C LYS A 143 5.23 -1.41 0.87
N ARG A 144 6.45 -0.88 0.96
CA ARG A 144 7.67 -1.68 1.17
C ARG A 144 7.76 -2.24 2.59
N GLY A 145 7.19 -1.56 3.59
CA GLY A 145 7.26 -1.93 5.01
C GLY A 145 6.76 -3.35 5.32
N PRO A 146 5.53 -3.72 4.92
CA PRO A 146 4.98 -5.07 5.12
C PRO A 146 5.90 -6.17 4.57
N ALA A 147 6.47 -5.99 3.37
CA ALA A 147 7.38 -6.94 2.74
C ALA A 147 8.67 -7.18 3.54
N PHE A 148 9.14 -6.20 4.31
CA PHE A 148 10.30 -6.36 5.20
C PHE A 148 9.92 -6.94 6.58
N TYR A 149 8.70 -6.71 7.07
CA TYR A 149 8.25 -7.25 8.36
C TYR A 149 8.01 -8.76 8.28
N SER A 150 7.41 -9.25 7.20
CA SER A 150 7.26 -10.70 6.92
C SER A 150 8.63 -11.39 6.81
N ALA A 151 9.54 -10.86 5.99
CA ALA A 151 10.90 -11.43 5.85
C ALA A 151 11.69 -11.46 7.17
N LYS A 152 11.51 -10.48 8.07
CA LYS A 152 12.15 -10.49 9.39
C LYS A 152 11.46 -11.43 10.38
N LYS A 153 10.14 -11.59 10.30
CA LYS A 153 9.42 -12.55 11.13
C LYS A 153 9.84 -13.97 10.79
N ASP A 154 9.93 -14.30 9.51
CA ASP A 154 10.37 -15.62 9.04
C ASP A 154 11.80 -15.93 9.49
N ALA A 155 12.73 -14.97 9.35
CA ALA A 155 14.11 -15.12 9.83
C ALA A 155 14.21 -15.26 11.37
N ALA A 156 13.30 -14.65 12.13
CA ALA A 156 13.27 -14.74 13.59
C ALA A 156 12.64 -16.04 14.11
N GLU A 157 11.74 -16.66 13.34
CA GLU A 157 11.15 -17.97 13.66
C GLU A 157 12.08 -19.12 13.27
N GLU A 158 12.83 -19.03 12.17
CA GLU A 158 13.86 -20.00 11.81
C GLU A 158 15.03 -20.03 12.82
N GLY A 159 15.41 -18.87 13.38
CA GLY A 159 16.46 -18.79 14.40
C GLY A 159 16.09 -19.33 15.79
N ARG A 160 14.82 -19.69 16.03
CA ARG A 160 14.34 -20.30 17.29
C ARG A 160 14.18 -21.82 17.23
N SER A 161 14.40 -22.44 16.06
CA SER A 161 14.31 -23.89 15.87
C SER A 161 15.69 -24.59 15.81
N GLY A 162 16.76 -23.93 16.26
CA GLY A 162 18.13 -24.46 16.30
C GLY A 162 18.67 -24.69 17.70
#